data_AF-A0A970Q744-F1
#
_entry.id   AF-A0A970Q744-F1
#
_cell.length_a   1.000
_cell.length_b   1.000
_cell.length_c   1.000
_cell.angle_alpha   90.00
_cell.angle_beta   90.00
_cell.angle_gamma   90.00
#
_symmetry.space_group_name_H-M   'P 1'
#
loop_
_entity.id
_entity.type
_entity.pdbx_description
1 polymer ?
#
loop_
_entity_poly.entity_id
_entity_poly.type
_entity_poly.pdbx_seq_one_letter_code
_entity_poly.pdbx_strand_id
1 'polypeptide(L)'
;MYWVDLNSDLGESFGNYTLGMDEQVIKHVTSVNIACGWHAGDPLVMDRTIKVALREKTAIGAHPGFPDLLGFGRRNLAATPEEIKAYVQYQLGALMAFAKANRTAIQHVKAHGALYNMAAKDAKLAMALAEAIHEVDSDIILMGLANSEMISAGKEVGLKVANEVFADRAYSPDGTLVSRRLPGAVIHDADIALSRVVRMVKEGKVEAVNGQDIEIKADSICVHGDNPEAVEFTRKIRARLEQEGVEVTAVSNFIK
;
A
#
# COMPACT_ATOMS: atom_id res chain seq x y z
N MET A 1 0.19 -20.34 13.31
CA MET A 1 -0.02 -18.94 13.71
C MET A 1 0.02 -18.12 12.44
N TYR A 2 -0.95 -17.23 12.24
CA TYR A 2 -1.07 -16.41 11.02
C TYR A 2 -0.67 -14.98 11.37
N TRP A 3 0.08 -14.32 10.48
CA TRP A 3 0.45 -12.91 10.60
C TRP A 3 -0.08 -12.15 9.40
N VAL A 4 -0.47 -10.90 9.62
CA VAL A 4 -0.80 -10.00 8.53
C VAL A 4 -0.55 -8.56 8.95
N ASP A 5 -0.15 -7.73 8.00
CA ASP A 5 -0.08 -6.29 8.17
C ASP A 5 -1.39 -5.62 7.71
N LEU A 6 -1.78 -4.54 8.38
CA LEU A 6 -2.78 -3.62 7.87
C LEU A 6 -2.06 -2.34 7.46
N ASN A 7 -2.20 -1.93 6.19
CA ASN A 7 -1.60 -0.70 5.68
C ASN A 7 -2.66 0.32 5.23
N SER A 8 -2.37 1.61 5.38
CA SER A 8 -3.22 2.69 4.86
C SER A 8 -2.40 3.82 4.26
N ASP A 9 -2.92 4.43 3.20
CA ASP A 9 -2.32 5.57 2.52
C ASP A 9 -2.64 6.84 3.31
N LEU A 10 -1.61 7.52 3.84
CA LEU A 10 -1.72 8.69 4.71
C LEU A 10 -0.87 9.86 4.20
N GLY A 11 -1.02 11.02 4.83
CA GLY A 11 -0.26 12.21 4.47
C GLY A 11 -0.61 12.73 3.08
N GLU A 12 -1.83 12.45 2.61
CA GLU A 12 -2.30 12.86 1.29
C GLU A 12 -2.98 14.25 1.28
N SER A 13 -2.96 14.96 2.41
CA SER A 13 -3.26 16.40 2.47
C SER A 13 -2.24 17.21 1.66
N PHE A 14 -2.59 18.43 1.23
CA PHE A 14 -1.70 19.29 0.45
C PHE A 14 -2.00 20.77 0.69
N GLY A 15 -1.02 21.52 1.21
CA GLY A 15 -1.17 22.93 1.55
C GLY A 15 -2.36 23.16 2.48
N ASN A 16 -3.35 23.91 2.01
CA ASN A 16 -4.56 24.21 2.77
C ASN A 16 -5.64 23.12 2.69
N TYR A 17 -5.45 22.09 1.86
CA TYR A 17 -6.43 21.02 1.67
C TYR A 17 -6.14 19.88 2.66
N THR A 18 -7.10 19.61 3.54
CA THR A 18 -7.07 18.43 4.41
C THR A 18 -7.85 17.30 3.75
N LEU A 19 -7.24 16.12 3.68
CA LEU A 19 -7.83 14.92 3.10
C LEU A 19 -7.73 13.77 4.10
N GLY A 20 -8.79 12.96 4.17
CA GLY A 20 -8.85 11.77 5.00
C GLY A 20 -8.94 12.04 6.50
N MET A 21 -8.86 10.96 7.27
CA MET A 21 -8.93 10.96 8.72
C MET A 21 -7.70 10.28 9.32
N ASP A 22 -6.51 10.70 8.89
CA ASP A 22 -5.20 10.10 9.23
C ASP A 22 -5.07 9.79 10.73
N GLU A 23 -5.38 10.76 11.61
CA GLU A 23 -5.25 10.59 13.07
C GLU A 23 -6.21 9.56 13.67
N GLN A 24 -7.20 9.10 12.92
CA GLN A 24 -8.21 8.13 13.37
C GLN A 24 -7.90 6.74 12.82
N VAL A 25 -7.65 6.63 11.51
CA VAL A 25 -7.36 5.34 10.87
C VAL A 25 -6.01 4.78 11.34
N ILE A 26 -5.02 5.64 11.63
CA ILE A 26 -3.67 5.20 12.02
C ILE A 26 -3.66 4.31 13.27
N LYS A 27 -4.66 4.48 14.16
CA LYS A 27 -4.82 3.70 15.40
C LYS A 27 -5.20 2.24 15.14
N HIS A 28 -5.60 1.92 13.92
CA HIS A 28 -6.13 0.63 13.54
C HIS A 28 -5.23 -0.11 12.55
N VAL A 29 -4.13 0.50 12.09
CA VAL A 29 -3.19 -0.09 11.14
C VAL A 29 -1.83 -0.32 11.79
N THR A 30 -0.96 -1.04 11.08
CA THR A 30 0.40 -1.37 11.53
C THR A 30 1.47 -0.72 10.66
N SER A 31 1.13 -0.41 9.41
CA SER A 31 1.99 0.31 8.47
C SER A 31 1.22 1.46 7.82
N VAL A 32 1.92 2.55 7.47
CA VAL A 32 1.35 3.69 6.74
C VAL A 32 2.17 4.01 5.50
N ASN A 33 1.51 4.39 4.41
CA ASN A 33 2.15 4.77 3.15
C ASN A 33 2.02 6.30 3.01
N ILE A 34 3.11 7.02 3.23
CA ILE A 34 3.10 8.49 3.28
C ILE A 34 3.38 9.06 1.89
N ALA A 35 2.47 9.91 1.39
CA ALA A 35 2.66 10.59 0.11
C ALA A 35 3.92 11.48 0.09
N CYS A 36 4.55 11.59 -1.08
CA CYS A 36 5.90 12.14 -1.21
C CYS A 36 5.98 13.46 -2.03
N GLY A 37 4.87 14.19 -2.15
CA GLY A 37 4.88 15.54 -2.73
C GLY A 37 4.48 15.66 -4.20
N TRP A 38 4.26 14.53 -4.89
CA TRP A 38 4.00 14.53 -6.34
C TRP A 38 2.52 14.30 -6.69
N HIS A 39 1.91 13.25 -6.15
CA HIS A 39 0.46 13.04 -6.29
C HIS A 39 -0.34 13.74 -5.18
N ALA A 40 0.26 13.84 -3.99
CA ALA A 40 -0.28 14.41 -2.77
C ALA A 40 0.85 14.62 -1.76
N GLY A 41 0.54 15.17 -0.59
CA GLY A 41 1.53 15.45 0.45
C GLY A 41 2.33 16.72 0.15
N ASP A 42 2.82 17.37 1.19
CA ASP A 42 3.78 18.46 1.11
C ASP A 42 4.81 18.30 2.26
N PRO A 43 5.91 19.08 2.29
CA PRO A 43 6.93 18.92 3.32
C PRO A 43 6.42 18.94 4.77
N LEU A 44 5.43 19.79 5.07
CA LEU A 44 4.86 19.89 6.42
C LEU A 44 3.93 18.71 6.71
N VAL A 45 3.15 18.28 5.73
CA VAL A 45 2.29 17.10 5.85
C VAL A 45 3.15 15.84 6.05
N MET A 46 4.23 15.65 5.28
CA MET A 46 5.16 14.53 5.43
C MET A 46 5.74 14.45 6.84
N ASP A 47 6.32 15.55 7.34
CA ASP A 47 6.91 15.60 8.69
C ASP A 47 5.86 15.37 9.79
N ARG A 48 4.66 15.97 9.64
CA ARG A 48 3.56 15.76 10.58
C ARG A 48 3.10 14.30 10.59
N THR A 49 2.90 13.69 9.43
CA THR A 49 2.43 12.30 9.34
C THR A 49 3.47 11.34 9.92
N ILE A 50 4.77 11.57 9.72
CA ILE A 50 5.83 10.81 10.39
C ILE A 50 5.73 10.92 11.92
N LYS A 51 5.56 12.13 12.45
CA LYS A 51 5.42 12.34 13.91
C LYS A 51 4.19 11.64 14.48
N VAL A 52 3.08 11.65 13.74
CA VAL A 52 1.86 10.93 14.12
C VAL A 52 2.12 9.42 14.09
N ALA A 53 2.75 8.90 13.03
CA ALA A 53 3.09 7.47 12.92
C ALA A 53 3.99 6.98 14.07
N LEU A 54 4.98 7.78 14.47
CA LEU A 54 5.84 7.47 15.61
C LEU A 54 5.08 7.45 16.94
N ARG A 55 4.17 8.41 17.15
CA ARG A 55 3.32 8.47 18.36
C ARG A 55 2.42 7.23 18.46
N GLU A 56 1.87 6.80 17.34
CA GLU A 56 0.93 5.67 17.26
C GLU A 56 1.65 4.32 17.03
N LYS A 57 2.99 4.33 16.96
CA LYS A 57 3.85 3.14 16.79
C LYS A 57 3.56 2.34 15.52
N THR A 58 3.21 3.03 14.43
CA THR A 58 3.02 2.42 13.11
C THR A 58 4.28 2.55 12.28
N ALA A 59 4.59 1.50 11.51
CA ALA A 59 5.72 1.52 10.59
C ALA A 59 5.47 2.48 9.41
N ILE A 60 6.55 3.11 8.93
CA ILE A 60 6.48 4.19 7.93
C ILE A 60 6.97 3.66 6.59
N GLY A 61 6.16 3.84 5.54
CA GLY A 61 6.56 3.58 4.16
C GLY A 61 6.41 4.80 3.28
N ALA A 62 7.17 4.83 2.19
CA ALA A 62 7.01 5.84 1.15
C ALA A 62 5.90 5.45 0.18
N HIS A 63 5.12 6.44 -0.24
CA HIS A 63 4.03 6.29 -1.20
C HIS A 63 4.27 7.10 -2.48
N PRO A 64 5.28 6.74 -3.29
CA PRO A 64 5.62 7.50 -4.49
C PRO A 64 4.52 7.37 -5.56
N GLY A 65 4.19 8.49 -6.19
CA GLY A 65 3.19 8.58 -7.26
C GLY A 65 3.75 9.26 -8.50
N PHE A 66 2.91 9.34 -9.54
CA PHE A 66 3.22 10.18 -10.70
C PHE A 66 3.23 11.67 -10.33
N PRO A 67 3.98 12.51 -11.07
CA PRO A 67 3.99 13.97 -10.92
C PRO A 67 2.69 14.58 -11.47
N ASP A 68 1.58 14.24 -10.83
CA ASP A 68 0.24 14.59 -11.26
C ASP A 68 -0.63 14.95 -10.06
N LEU A 69 -0.35 16.10 -9.45
CA LEU A 69 -1.10 16.60 -8.31
C LEU A 69 -2.58 16.82 -8.64
N LEU A 70 -2.89 17.37 -9.82
CA LEU A 70 -4.28 17.64 -10.24
C LEU A 70 -5.10 16.38 -10.44
N GLY A 71 -4.49 15.31 -10.97
CA GLY A 71 -5.12 14.00 -11.11
C GLY A 71 -4.93 13.11 -9.89
N PHE A 72 -4.32 13.62 -8.80
CA PHE A 72 -3.98 12.87 -7.60
C PHE A 72 -3.17 11.60 -7.90
N GLY A 73 -2.31 11.63 -8.92
CA GLY A 73 -1.54 10.46 -9.38
C GLY A 73 -2.39 9.29 -9.88
N ARG A 74 -3.69 9.48 -10.16
CA ARG A 74 -4.62 8.44 -10.62
C ARG A 74 -4.79 8.38 -12.14
N ARG A 75 -4.09 9.23 -12.90
CA ARG A 75 -4.05 9.16 -14.37
C ARG A 75 -2.80 8.43 -14.83
N ASN A 76 -2.95 7.56 -15.84
CA ASN A 76 -1.81 6.92 -16.46
C ASN A 76 -0.93 7.98 -17.12
N LEU A 77 0.37 7.90 -16.89
CA LEU A 77 1.38 8.74 -17.52
C LEU A 77 2.30 7.85 -18.34
N ALA A 78 2.58 8.23 -19.58
CA ALA A 78 3.51 7.51 -20.45
C ALA A 78 4.96 7.85 -20.08
N ALA A 79 5.36 7.49 -18.87
CA ALA A 79 6.72 7.66 -18.39
C ALA A 79 7.62 6.49 -18.80
N THR A 80 8.88 6.76 -19.14
CA THR A 80 9.86 5.71 -19.45
C THR A 80 10.32 4.99 -18.17
N PRO A 81 10.90 3.78 -18.25
CA PRO A 81 11.50 3.11 -17.09
C PRO A 81 12.56 3.98 -16.39
N GLU A 82 13.39 4.71 -17.14
CA GLU A 82 14.40 5.62 -16.58
C GLU A 82 13.75 6.76 -15.78
N GLU A 83 12.64 7.31 -16.29
CA GLU A 83 11.86 8.32 -15.57
C GLU A 83 11.25 7.73 -14.29
N ILE A 84 10.61 6.55 -14.35
CA ILE A 84 10.06 5.87 -13.16
C ILE A 84 11.13 5.69 -12.10
N LYS A 85 12.31 5.22 -12.49
CA LYS A 85 13.42 4.98 -11.56
C LYS A 85 13.81 6.27 -10.84
N ALA A 86 14.06 7.35 -11.60
CA ALA A 86 14.39 8.65 -11.03
C ALA A 86 13.26 9.23 -10.17
N TYR A 87 11.99 9.06 -10.57
CA TYR A 87 10.82 9.55 -9.83
C TYR A 87 10.66 8.87 -8.47
N VAL A 88 10.89 7.56 -8.42
CA VAL A 88 10.84 6.80 -7.17
C VAL A 88 12.02 7.18 -6.27
N GLN A 89 13.24 7.29 -6.81
CA GLN A 89 14.43 7.71 -6.05
C GLN A 89 14.25 9.11 -5.43
N TYR A 90 13.74 10.08 -6.19
CA TYR A 90 13.48 11.43 -5.71
C TYR A 90 12.50 11.44 -4.53
N GLN A 91 11.36 10.78 -4.70
CA GLN A 91 10.28 10.77 -3.71
C GLN A 91 10.68 10.00 -2.44
N LEU A 92 11.35 8.86 -2.60
CA LEU A 92 11.88 8.10 -1.48
C LEU A 92 12.94 8.91 -0.71
N GLY A 93 13.89 9.53 -1.41
CA GLY A 93 14.90 10.38 -0.80
C GLY A 93 14.31 11.57 -0.03
N ALA A 94 13.25 12.19 -0.58
CA ALA A 94 12.54 13.27 0.09
C ALA A 94 11.94 12.82 1.43
N LEU A 95 11.21 11.69 1.46
CA LEU A 95 10.63 11.17 2.70
C LEU A 95 11.70 10.67 3.69
N MET A 96 12.75 10.03 3.19
CA MET A 96 13.89 9.57 4.00
C MET A 96 14.57 10.72 4.76
N ALA A 97 14.64 11.93 4.19
CA ALA A 97 15.18 13.09 4.89
C ALA A 97 14.37 13.44 6.14
N PHE A 98 13.04 13.45 6.05
CA PHE A 98 12.16 13.69 7.20
C PHE A 98 12.17 12.53 8.20
N ALA A 99 12.21 11.29 7.71
CA ALA A 99 12.34 10.12 8.58
C ALA A 99 13.63 10.18 9.40
N LYS A 100 14.77 10.49 8.75
CA LYS A 100 16.07 10.66 9.40
C LYS A 100 16.06 11.81 10.42
N ALA A 101 15.44 12.95 10.09
CA ALA A 101 15.29 14.07 11.02
C ALA A 101 14.49 13.69 12.29
N ASN A 102 13.51 12.79 12.15
CA ASN A 102 12.72 12.24 13.25
C ASN A 102 13.31 10.94 13.85
N ARG A 103 14.55 10.58 13.49
CA ARG A 103 15.29 9.40 14.00
C ARG A 103 14.56 8.07 13.77
N THR A 104 13.94 7.94 12.61
CA THR A 104 13.29 6.70 12.16
C THR A 104 13.76 6.33 10.75
N ALA A 105 13.39 5.13 10.30
CA ALA A 105 13.72 4.62 8.98
C ALA A 105 12.45 4.34 8.17
N ILE A 106 12.60 4.26 6.86
CA ILE A 106 11.54 3.81 5.96
C ILE A 106 11.54 2.28 5.95
N GLN A 107 10.41 1.68 6.29
CA GLN A 107 10.21 0.23 6.30
C GLN A 107 9.99 -0.31 4.88
N HIS A 108 9.13 0.36 4.12
CA HIS A 108 8.63 -0.16 2.85
C HIS A 108 8.36 0.96 1.85
N VAL A 109 8.21 0.57 0.59
CA VAL A 109 7.73 1.42 -0.49
C VAL A 109 6.51 0.74 -1.12
N LYS A 110 5.44 1.50 -1.31
CA LYS A 110 4.23 1.10 -2.04
C LYS A 110 3.92 2.17 -3.07
N ALA A 111 3.92 1.87 -4.36
CA ALA A 111 3.53 2.87 -5.35
C ALA A 111 2.09 3.36 -5.16
N HIS A 112 1.81 4.59 -5.56
CA HIS A 112 0.48 5.18 -5.53
C HIS A 112 -0.28 5.00 -6.85
N GLY A 113 -1.60 4.84 -6.74
CA GLY A 113 -2.54 5.14 -7.82
C GLY A 113 -2.24 4.49 -9.17
N ALA A 114 -2.08 5.31 -10.21
CA ALA A 114 -1.83 4.80 -11.55
C ALA A 114 -0.45 4.15 -11.68
N LEU A 115 0.57 4.64 -10.96
CA LEU A 115 1.90 4.03 -10.98
C LEU A 115 1.85 2.59 -10.48
N TYR A 116 1.15 2.35 -9.35
CA TYR A 116 0.93 1.01 -8.82
C TYR A 116 0.24 0.08 -9.82
N ASN A 117 -0.87 0.53 -10.41
CA ASN A 117 -1.65 -0.28 -11.32
C ASN A 117 -0.91 -0.59 -12.63
N MET A 118 -0.10 0.34 -13.12
CA MET A 118 0.73 0.14 -14.30
C MET A 118 1.89 -0.81 -14.00
N ALA A 119 2.63 -0.58 -12.92
CA ALA A 119 3.73 -1.43 -12.48
C ALA A 119 3.25 -2.85 -12.10
N ALA A 120 1.99 -3.03 -11.69
CA ALA A 120 1.45 -4.37 -11.44
C ALA A 120 1.41 -5.26 -12.71
N LYS A 121 1.40 -4.66 -13.90
CA LYS A 121 1.21 -5.37 -15.18
C LYS A 121 2.37 -5.19 -16.16
N ASP A 122 3.12 -4.11 -16.05
CA ASP A 122 4.22 -3.78 -16.95
C ASP A 122 5.56 -4.14 -16.27
N ALA A 123 6.17 -5.23 -16.74
CA ALA A 123 7.44 -5.74 -16.22
C ALA A 123 8.57 -4.71 -16.26
N LYS A 124 8.61 -3.82 -17.27
CA LYS A 124 9.67 -2.80 -17.37
C LYS A 124 9.50 -1.71 -16.32
N LEU A 125 8.27 -1.28 -16.07
CA LEU A 125 7.97 -0.30 -15.02
C LEU A 125 8.16 -0.91 -13.63
N ALA A 126 7.78 -2.17 -13.44
CA ALA A 126 8.02 -2.93 -12.22
C ALA A 126 9.51 -3.04 -11.89
N MET A 127 10.33 -3.38 -12.89
CA MET A 127 11.79 -3.48 -12.75
C MET A 127 12.40 -2.13 -12.39
N ALA A 128 12.05 -1.06 -13.11
CA ALA A 128 12.55 0.28 -12.80
C ALA A 128 12.22 0.73 -11.37
N LEU A 129 10.99 0.45 -10.91
CA LEU A 129 10.57 0.74 -9.55
C LEU A 129 11.36 -0.08 -8.52
N ALA A 130 11.55 -1.38 -8.76
CA ALA A 130 12.30 -2.26 -7.86
C ALA A 130 13.78 -1.87 -7.79
N GLU A 131 14.43 -1.63 -8.93
CA GLU A 131 15.81 -1.15 -9.00
C GLU A 131 15.98 0.20 -8.29
N ALA A 132 15.03 1.13 -8.44
CA ALA A 132 15.06 2.42 -7.75
C ALA A 132 15.15 2.27 -6.23
N ILE A 133 14.33 1.36 -5.68
CA ILE A 133 14.30 1.09 -4.24
C ILE A 133 15.62 0.42 -3.83
N HIS A 134 16.03 -0.63 -4.55
CA HIS A 134 17.26 -1.38 -4.24
C HIS A 134 18.51 -0.49 -4.23
N GLU A 135 18.64 0.41 -5.20
CA GLU A 135 19.79 1.32 -5.31
C GLU A 135 19.82 2.38 -4.20
N VAL A 136 18.66 2.77 -3.67
CA VAL A 136 18.58 3.74 -2.56
C VAL A 136 18.84 3.05 -1.23
N ASP A 137 18.16 1.92 -0.98
CA ASP A 137 18.29 1.12 0.22
C ASP A 137 17.71 -0.29 0.00
N SER A 138 18.59 -1.30 -0.08
CA SER A 138 18.20 -2.70 -0.32
C SER A 138 17.47 -3.35 0.85
N ASP A 139 17.45 -2.74 2.04
CA ASP A 139 16.73 -3.27 3.20
C ASP A 139 15.24 -2.90 3.21
N ILE A 140 14.82 -1.96 2.34
CA ILE A 140 13.41 -1.55 2.20
C ILE A 140 12.58 -2.67 1.57
N ILE A 141 11.38 -2.89 2.12
CA ILE A 141 10.43 -3.86 1.58
C ILE A 141 9.65 -3.23 0.41
N LEU A 142 9.63 -3.88 -0.76
CA LEU A 142 8.71 -3.52 -1.83
C LEU A 142 7.33 -4.15 -1.56
N MET A 143 6.34 -3.31 -1.30
CA MET A 143 4.94 -3.71 -1.19
C MET A 143 4.24 -3.52 -2.53
N GLY A 144 3.72 -4.61 -3.09
CA GLY A 144 3.04 -4.61 -4.39
C GLY A 144 1.86 -5.57 -4.42
N LEU A 145 1.01 -5.45 -5.44
CA LEU A 145 -0.15 -6.32 -5.61
C LEU A 145 0.32 -7.77 -5.64
N ALA A 146 -0.34 -8.64 -4.86
CA ALA A 146 -0.03 -10.06 -4.88
C ALA A 146 -0.09 -10.62 -6.32
N ASN A 147 0.86 -11.50 -6.67
CA ASN A 147 1.02 -12.10 -8.00
C ASN A 147 1.33 -11.11 -9.15
N SER A 148 1.70 -9.86 -8.85
CA SER A 148 2.01 -8.86 -9.89
C SER A 148 3.47 -8.86 -10.35
N GLU A 149 3.72 -8.17 -11.46
CA GLU A 149 5.09 -7.93 -11.97
C GLU A 149 6.00 -7.24 -10.93
N MET A 150 5.44 -6.41 -10.03
CA MET A 150 6.21 -5.79 -8.94
C MET A 150 6.80 -6.82 -7.97
N ILE A 151 6.05 -7.89 -7.67
CA ILE A 151 6.52 -8.95 -6.77
C ILE A 151 7.63 -9.76 -7.44
N SER A 152 7.49 -10.03 -8.75
CA SER A 152 8.53 -10.69 -9.55
C SER A 152 9.81 -9.84 -9.61
N ALA A 153 9.68 -8.58 -10.01
CA ALA A 153 10.79 -7.64 -10.12
C ALA A 153 11.52 -7.41 -8.79
N GLY A 154 10.78 -7.21 -7.69
CA GLY A 154 11.36 -7.05 -6.37
C GLY A 154 12.24 -8.23 -5.95
N LYS A 155 11.76 -9.46 -6.17
CA LYS A 155 12.54 -10.68 -5.89
C LYS A 155 13.77 -10.78 -6.80
N GLU A 156 13.61 -10.44 -8.08
CA GLU A 156 14.69 -10.53 -9.08
C GLU A 156 15.87 -9.61 -8.72
N VAL A 157 15.61 -8.41 -8.23
CA VAL A 157 16.66 -7.48 -7.76
C VAL A 157 17.10 -7.73 -6.31
N GLY A 158 16.57 -8.77 -5.65
CA GLY A 158 16.97 -9.15 -4.29
C GLY A 158 16.34 -8.35 -3.16
N LEU A 159 15.23 -7.65 -3.39
CA LEU A 159 14.45 -6.99 -2.33
C LEU A 159 13.57 -8.00 -1.58
N LYS A 160 13.31 -7.68 -0.31
CA LYS A 160 12.17 -8.25 0.42
C LYS A 160 10.88 -7.72 -0.20
N VAL A 161 9.88 -8.58 -0.37
CA VAL A 161 8.60 -8.21 -0.97
C VAL A 161 7.42 -8.55 -0.06
N ALA A 162 6.47 -7.62 0.03
CA ALA A 162 5.17 -7.82 0.68
C ALA A 162 4.06 -7.91 -0.35
N ASN A 163 3.33 -9.03 -0.33
CA ASN A 163 2.17 -9.24 -1.19
C ASN A 163 0.95 -8.55 -0.58
N GLU A 164 0.52 -7.47 -1.21
CA GLU A 164 -0.63 -6.70 -0.82
C GLU A 164 -1.91 -7.28 -1.42
N VAL A 165 -2.95 -7.36 -0.58
CA VAL A 165 -4.31 -7.69 -0.96
C VAL A 165 -5.28 -6.58 -0.53
N PHE A 166 -6.44 -6.54 -1.16
CA PHE A 166 -7.47 -5.53 -0.94
C PHE A 166 -8.74 -6.18 -0.38
N ALA A 167 -9.20 -5.69 0.76
CA ALA A 167 -10.39 -6.18 1.45
C ALA A 167 -11.69 -5.92 0.67
N ASP A 168 -11.78 -4.73 0.08
CA ASP A 168 -12.98 -4.14 -0.50
C ASP A 168 -13.00 -4.20 -2.03
N ARG A 169 -12.09 -4.94 -2.66
CA ARG A 169 -11.98 -4.99 -4.13
C ARG A 169 -12.31 -6.37 -4.69
N ALA A 170 -12.98 -6.35 -5.82
CA ALA A 170 -13.19 -7.53 -6.64
C ALA A 170 -11.92 -7.86 -7.45
N TYR A 171 -11.68 -9.16 -7.63
CA TYR A 171 -10.54 -9.70 -8.35
C TYR A 171 -10.98 -10.27 -9.70
N SER A 172 -10.16 -10.01 -10.71
CA SER A 172 -10.22 -10.67 -12.01
C SER A 172 -9.55 -12.05 -11.93
N PRO A 173 -9.87 -13.01 -12.82
CA PRO A 173 -9.29 -14.35 -12.78
C PRO A 173 -7.75 -14.40 -12.92
N ASP A 174 -7.14 -13.34 -13.45
CA ASP A 174 -5.69 -13.16 -13.57
C ASP A 174 -5.03 -12.63 -12.28
N GLY A 175 -5.78 -12.53 -11.17
CA GLY A 175 -5.31 -12.01 -9.89
C GLY A 175 -5.28 -10.48 -9.80
N THR A 176 -5.59 -9.77 -10.90
CA THR A 176 -5.59 -8.30 -10.91
C THR A 176 -6.89 -7.74 -10.35
N LEU A 177 -6.88 -6.48 -9.92
CA LEU A 177 -8.09 -5.83 -9.42
C LEU A 177 -9.02 -5.40 -10.56
N VAL A 178 -10.33 -5.62 -10.38
CA VAL A 178 -11.34 -5.13 -11.32
C VAL A 178 -11.33 -3.60 -11.33
N SER A 179 -11.38 -3.00 -12.52
CA SER A 179 -11.40 -1.54 -12.68
C SER A 179 -12.54 -0.92 -11.88
N ARG A 180 -12.24 0.14 -11.09
CA ARG A 180 -13.24 0.85 -10.27
C ARG A 180 -14.41 1.42 -11.08
N ARG A 181 -14.27 1.54 -12.41
CA ARG A 181 -15.33 2.04 -13.31
C ARG A 181 -16.41 0.99 -13.61
N LEU A 182 -16.17 -0.28 -13.28
CA LEU A 182 -17.11 -1.36 -13.54
C LEU A 182 -18.01 -1.59 -12.33
N PRO A 183 -19.31 -1.88 -12.54
CA PRO A 183 -20.20 -2.31 -11.45
C PRO A 183 -19.63 -3.52 -10.70
N GLY A 184 -19.76 -3.53 -9.38
CA GLY A 184 -19.28 -4.63 -8.53
C GLY A 184 -17.76 -4.64 -8.27
N ALA A 185 -17.01 -3.63 -8.73
CA ALA A 185 -15.57 -3.54 -8.50
C ALA A 185 -15.19 -3.27 -7.03
N VAL A 186 -16.13 -2.71 -6.25
CA VAL A 186 -15.98 -2.40 -4.84
C VAL A 186 -17.05 -3.15 -4.05
N ILE A 187 -16.63 -3.78 -2.95
CA ILE A 187 -17.47 -4.53 -2.02
C ILE A 187 -17.87 -3.58 -0.90
N HIS A 188 -19.15 -3.22 -0.84
CA HIS A 188 -19.69 -2.31 0.17
C HIS A 188 -20.16 -3.03 1.44
N ASP A 189 -20.45 -4.33 1.35
CA ASP A 189 -20.88 -5.13 2.48
C ASP A 189 -19.69 -5.49 3.36
N ALA A 190 -19.72 -5.04 4.60
CA ALA A 190 -18.62 -5.21 5.53
C ALA A 190 -18.40 -6.69 5.88
N ASP A 191 -19.45 -7.49 6.07
CA ASP A 191 -19.32 -8.88 6.47
C ASP A 191 -18.75 -9.73 5.33
N ILE A 192 -19.13 -9.44 4.08
CA ILE A 192 -18.53 -10.05 2.90
C ILE A 192 -17.03 -9.73 2.84
N ALA A 193 -16.65 -8.45 2.96
CA ALA A 193 -15.25 -8.07 2.89
C ALA A 193 -14.42 -8.66 4.05
N LEU A 194 -14.98 -8.72 5.27
CA LEU A 194 -14.34 -9.34 6.43
C LEU A 194 -14.09 -10.83 6.24
N SER A 195 -15.08 -11.58 5.76
CA SER A 195 -14.93 -13.02 5.51
C SER A 195 -13.88 -13.30 4.43
N ARG A 196 -13.83 -12.46 3.38
CA ARG A 196 -12.81 -12.53 2.32
C ARG A 196 -11.41 -12.27 2.85
N VAL A 197 -11.22 -11.25 3.69
CA VAL A 197 -9.92 -10.95 4.31
C VAL A 197 -9.41 -12.12 5.15
N VAL A 198 -10.27 -12.69 6.00
CA VAL A 198 -9.91 -13.84 6.83
C VAL A 198 -9.52 -15.04 5.95
N ARG A 199 -10.28 -15.26 4.87
CA ARG A 199 -10.00 -16.31 3.89
C ARG A 199 -8.66 -16.12 3.16
N MET A 200 -8.37 -14.89 2.71
CA MET A 200 -7.08 -14.57 2.08
C MET A 200 -5.91 -14.89 3.00
N VAL A 201 -6.02 -14.54 4.29
CA VAL A 201 -4.94 -14.75 5.26
C VAL A 201 -4.80 -16.22 5.69
N LYS A 202 -5.90 -16.91 5.97
CA LYS A 202 -5.88 -18.27 6.54
C LYS A 202 -5.81 -19.37 5.47
N GLU A 203 -6.44 -19.16 4.33
CA GLU A 203 -6.54 -20.16 3.26
C GLU A 203 -5.65 -19.84 2.06
N GLY A 204 -5.14 -18.61 1.95
CA GLY A 204 -4.34 -18.18 0.79
C GLY A 204 -5.17 -18.12 -0.50
N LYS A 205 -6.45 -17.76 -0.40
CA LYS A 205 -7.40 -17.76 -1.52
C LYS A 205 -8.30 -16.54 -1.56
N VAL A 206 -8.64 -16.11 -2.77
CA VAL A 206 -9.70 -15.13 -3.04
C VAL A 206 -10.58 -15.59 -4.19
N GLU A 207 -11.90 -15.42 -4.04
CA GLU A 207 -12.84 -15.65 -5.13
C GLU A 207 -12.84 -14.46 -6.10
N ALA A 208 -12.64 -14.75 -7.38
CA ALA A 208 -12.71 -13.82 -8.50
C ALA A 208 -14.16 -13.58 -8.95
N VAL A 209 -14.40 -12.56 -9.77
CA VAL A 209 -15.74 -12.20 -10.26
C VAL A 209 -16.45 -13.28 -11.08
N ASN A 210 -15.73 -14.29 -11.57
CA ASN A 210 -16.30 -15.44 -12.28
C ASN A 210 -16.55 -16.66 -11.36
N GLY A 211 -16.38 -16.51 -10.04
CA GLY A 211 -16.55 -17.56 -9.04
C GLY A 211 -15.35 -18.52 -8.90
N GLN A 212 -14.25 -18.29 -9.62
CA GLN A 212 -13.04 -19.10 -9.48
C GLN A 212 -12.21 -18.65 -8.28
N ASP A 213 -11.65 -19.62 -7.55
CA ASP A 213 -10.64 -19.34 -6.52
C ASP A 213 -9.27 -19.06 -7.15
N ILE A 214 -8.65 -17.98 -6.69
CA ILE A 214 -7.28 -17.59 -7.04
C ILE A 214 -6.40 -17.80 -5.81
N GLU A 215 -5.27 -18.48 -5.99
CA GLU A 215 -4.23 -18.57 -4.96
C GLU A 215 -3.55 -17.22 -4.78
N ILE A 216 -3.48 -16.76 -3.53
CA ILE A 216 -2.95 -15.44 -3.19
C ILE A 216 -2.23 -15.50 -1.85
N LYS A 217 -1.11 -14.78 -1.76
CA LYS A 217 -0.42 -14.54 -0.49
C LYS A 217 -0.84 -13.18 0.04
N ALA A 218 -1.35 -13.13 1.26
CA ALA A 218 -1.75 -11.90 1.93
C ALA A 218 -0.75 -11.55 3.03
N ASP A 219 0.30 -10.79 2.68
CA ASP A 219 1.25 -10.27 3.66
C ASP A 219 0.72 -8.96 4.28
N SER A 220 0.07 -8.12 3.48
CA SER A 220 -0.53 -6.86 3.94
C SER A 220 -1.91 -6.65 3.31
N ILE A 221 -2.83 -6.08 4.07
CA ILE A 221 -4.17 -5.72 3.60
C ILE A 221 -4.29 -4.20 3.53
N CYS A 222 -4.57 -3.67 2.34
CA CYS A 222 -4.86 -2.26 2.15
C CYS A 222 -6.23 -1.90 2.75
N VAL A 223 -6.26 -0.89 3.60
CA VAL A 223 -7.47 -0.32 4.20
C VAL A 223 -7.47 1.20 4.07
N HIS A 224 -8.65 1.81 4.15
CA HIS A 224 -8.83 3.24 3.89
C HIS A 224 -9.32 3.99 5.12
N GLY A 225 -9.00 5.29 5.19
CA GLY A 225 -9.39 6.20 6.26
C GLY A 225 -10.07 7.47 5.74
N ASP A 226 -10.67 7.43 4.56
CA ASP A 226 -11.17 8.61 3.84
C ASP A 226 -12.29 9.36 4.59
N ASN A 227 -13.09 8.62 5.36
CA ASN A 227 -14.28 9.09 6.05
C ASN A 227 -14.60 8.21 7.29
N PRO A 228 -15.57 8.59 8.15
CA PRO A 228 -15.85 7.85 9.39
C PRO A 228 -16.28 6.39 9.15
N GLU A 229 -16.96 6.11 8.04
CA GLU A 229 -17.37 4.76 7.67
C GLU A 229 -16.16 3.89 7.31
N ALA A 230 -15.18 4.44 6.57
CA ALA A 230 -13.93 3.75 6.24
C ALA A 230 -13.06 3.47 7.47
N VAL A 231 -13.00 4.40 8.43
CA VAL A 231 -12.31 4.19 9.71
C VAL A 231 -12.98 3.08 10.51
N GLU A 232 -14.31 3.10 10.62
CA GLU A 232 -15.07 2.08 11.33
C GLU A 232 -14.92 0.70 10.65
N PHE A 233 -14.91 0.66 9.32
CA PHE A 233 -14.67 -0.54 8.55
C PHE A 233 -13.27 -1.12 8.81
N THR A 234 -12.24 -0.28 8.81
CA THR A 234 -10.87 -0.66 9.17
C THR A 234 -10.78 -1.23 10.59
N ARG A 235 -11.44 -0.59 11.55
CA ARG A 235 -11.52 -1.07 12.93
C ARG A 235 -12.16 -2.46 13.02
N LYS A 236 -13.23 -2.72 12.26
CA LYS A 236 -13.89 -4.04 12.18
C LYS A 236 -12.98 -5.10 11.56
N ILE A 237 -12.22 -4.77 10.51
CA ILE A 237 -11.25 -5.68 9.90
C ILE A 237 -10.23 -6.16 10.92
N ARG A 238 -9.59 -5.23 11.63
CA ARG A 238 -8.62 -5.56 12.66
C ARG A 238 -9.21 -6.45 13.75
N ALA A 239 -10.36 -6.05 14.30
CA ALA A 239 -11.02 -6.81 15.36
C ALA A 239 -11.37 -8.24 14.91
N ARG A 240 -11.84 -8.42 13.67
CA ARG A 240 -12.16 -9.75 13.14
C ARG A 240 -10.91 -10.61 12.96
N LEU A 241 -9.83 -10.06 12.42
CA LEU A 241 -8.56 -10.77 12.27
C LEU A 241 -8.03 -11.28 13.63
N GLU A 242 -8.04 -10.40 14.64
CA GLU A 242 -7.60 -10.73 15.99
C GLU A 242 -8.49 -11.82 16.63
N GLN A 243 -9.82 -11.74 16.46
CA GLN A 243 -10.77 -12.78 16.90
C GLN A 243 -10.54 -14.14 16.23
N GLU A 244 -10.10 -14.14 14.98
CA GLU A 244 -9.79 -15.35 14.19
C GLU A 244 -8.41 -15.94 14.49
N GLY A 245 -7.68 -15.38 15.46
CA GLY A 245 -6.36 -15.81 15.88
C GLY A 245 -5.24 -15.38 14.93
N VAL A 246 -5.44 -14.34 14.14
CA VAL A 246 -4.42 -13.72 13.29
C VAL A 246 -3.74 -12.60 14.07
N GLU A 247 -2.41 -12.62 14.11
CA GLU A 247 -1.61 -11.54 14.68
C GLU A 247 -1.45 -10.40 13.68
N VAL A 248 -2.01 -9.23 14.00
CA VAL A 248 -1.92 -8.03 13.17
C VAL A 248 -0.67 -7.25 13.56
N THR A 249 0.33 -7.24 12.68
CA THR A 249 1.66 -6.70 12.98
C THR A 249 2.34 -6.14 11.72
N ALA A 250 3.31 -5.24 11.87
CA ALA A 250 3.98 -4.63 10.73
C ALA A 250 4.74 -5.66 9.87
N VAL A 251 4.80 -5.45 8.55
CA VAL A 251 5.42 -6.41 7.61
C VAL A 251 6.86 -6.77 7.96
N SER A 252 7.64 -5.83 8.51
CA SER A 252 9.04 -6.06 8.90
C SER A 252 9.22 -7.09 10.03
N ASN A 253 8.17 -7.40 10.79
CA ASN A 253 8.25 -8.35 11.89
C ASN A 253 8.24 -9.82 11.41
N PHE A 254 7.77 -10.10 10.19
CA PHE A 254 7.63 -11.46 9.67
C PHE A 254 8.13 -11.66 8.24
N ILE A 255 8.34 -10.59 7.46
CA ILE A 255 9.05 -10.65 6.17
C ILE A 255 10.55 -10.54 6.44
N LYS A 256 11.29 -11.57 6.04
CA LYS A 256 12.74 -11.68 6.24
C LYS A 256 13.47 -11.67 4.91
#